data_AF-A0A8D2J233-F1
#
_entry.id   AF-A0A8D2J233-F1
#
_cell.length_a   1.000
_cell.length_b   1.000
_cell.length_c   1.000
_cell.angle_alpha   90.00
_cell.angle_beta   90.00
_cell.angle_gamma   90.00
#
_symmetry.space_group_name_H-M   'P 1'
#
loop_
_entity.id
_entity.type
_entity.pdbx_description
1 polymer ?
#
loop_
_entity_poly.entity_id
_entity_poly.type
_entity_poly.pdbx_seq_one_letter_code
_entity_poly.pdbx_strand_id
1 'polypeptide(L)'
;MEPVAETTLNSSWSWLPQDISQIFYIVVILSFLYVVLKGIQLYWWNRYLVKGLSCFPGPPTHWLYGHIKMVNSVVQHGSLLKLISPQMTKTYPYCYPIWYGRFLAFLSINHPEYAKAVFSRNGKKCLTYGLLILNGPKWQQHRRLLTPGFHFDVLKPYVTLMADSVKEMLDVLEKLIPKHTTVSLEMFEHVTLMTFDTIMKCAFSYQGNCQTDRNNAYINTVFDISCMIMQRLKTPLYHSDLIYWFSSQGFRFRKACKLAHQHTDNVIRERKKYLKNEKEFEKILKKRRLDFLDILLCRSVITGRVQCVPRPFVVAHP
;
A
#
# COMPACT_ATOMS: atom_id res chain seq x y z
N MET A 1 68.69 -28.17 -26.90
CA MET A 1 68.49 -27.17 -25.84
C MET A 1 67.39 -26.24 -26.32
N GLU A 2 66.15 -26.53 -25.91
CA GLU A 2 65.04 -25.59 -26.04
C GLU A 2 65.19 -24.46 -25.01
N PRO A 3 64.59 -23.30 -25.29
CA PRO A 3 63.68 -22.75 -24.31
C PRO A 3 62.32 -22.45 -24.93
N VAL A 4 61.34 -23.24 -24.46
CA VAL A 4 59.99 -22.88 -24.01
C VAL A 4 59.43 -21.55 -24.52
N ALA A 5 58.38 -21.69 -25.34
CA ALA A 5 57.48 -20.63 -25.75
C ALA A 5 56.81 -19.93 -24.55
N GLU A 6 57.07 -18.64 -24.39
CA GLU A 6 56.18 -17.74 -23.66
C GLU A 6 54.93 -17.49 -24.53
N THR A 7 53.90 -18.29 -24.29
CA THR A 7 52.54 -18.01 -24.76
C THR A 7 52.05 -16.68 -24.20
N THR A 8 51.98 -15.68 -25.08
CA THR A 8 51.25 -14.44 -24.91
C THR A 8 49.78 -14.73 -24.58
N LEU A 9 49.43 -14.66 -23.30
CA LEU A 9 48.04 -14.55 -22.85
C LEU A 9 47.52 -13.19 -23.32
N ASN A 10 46.87 -13.21 -24.47
CA ASN A 10 46.21 -12.07 -25.10
C ASN A 10 45.37 -11.30 -24.08
N SER A 11 45.71 -10.02 -23.94
CA SER A 11 45.03 -9.01 -23.14
C SER A 11 43.64 -8.71 -23.73
N SER A 12 42.65 -9.56 -23.48
CA SER A 12 41.25 -9.31 -23.83
C SER A 12 40.56 -8.25 -22.94
N TRP A 13 41.33 -7.48 -22.16
CA TRP A 13 40.87 -6.49 -21.17
C TRP A 13 41.59 -5.14 -21.26
N SER A 14 42.25 -4.81 -22.37
CA SER A 14 43.01 -3.55 -22.55
C SER A 14 42.15 -2.28 -22.67
N TRP A 15 40.82 -2.41 -22.68
CA TRP A 15 39.85 -1.31 -22.60
C TRP A 15 39.36 -0.99 -21.18
N LEU A 16 39.77 -1.75 -20.16
CA LEU A 16 39.52 -1.36 -18.77
C LEU A 16 40.59 -0.34 -18.35
N PRO A 17 40.22 0.87 -17.87
CA PRO A 17 41.19 1.81 -17.34
C PRO A 17 41.94 1.15 -16.18
N GLN A 18 43.26 1.08 -16.29
CA GLN A 18 44.17 0.39 -15.37
C GLN A 18 44.20 0.99 -13.95
N ASP A 19 43.56 2.14 -13.74
CA ASP A 19 43.60 2.87 -12.48
C ASP A 19 42.23 2.89 -11.78
N ILE A 20 42.13 2.12 -10.70
CA ILE A 20 40.98 2.15 -9.76
C ILE A 20 40.67 3.60 -9.30
N SER A 21 41.68 4.47 -9.25
CA SER A 21 41.54 5.88 -8.93
C SER A 21 40.72 6.66 -9.97
N GLN A 22 40.92 6.41 -11.27
CA GLN A 22 40.17 7.08 -12.34
C GLN A 22 38.69 6.70 -12.28
N ILE A 23 38.38 5.42 -12.03
CA ILE A 23 37.01 4.95 -11.83
C ILE A 23 36.40 5.65 -10.61
N PHE A 24 37.13 5.76 -9.50
CA PHE A 24 36.67 6.45 -8.30
C PHE A 24 36.35 7.93 -8.57
N TYR A 25 37.21 8.67 -9.28
CA TYR A 25 36.96 10.07 -9.65
C TYR A 25 35.72 10.23 -10.52
N ILE A 26 35.55 9.36 -11.52
CA ILE A 26 34.35 9.37 -12.39
C ILE A 26 33.09 9.13 -11.55
N VAL A 27 33.11 8.16 -10.63
CA VAL A 27 31.97 7.88 -9.73
C VAL A 27 31.66 9.08 -8.83
N VAL A 28 32.68 9.73 -8.25
CA VAL A 28 32.50 10.92 -7.42
C VAL A 28 31.89 12.07 -8.22
N ILE A 29 32.39 12.35 -9.42
CA ILE A 29 31.86 13.40 -10.30
C ILE A 29 30.41 13.11 -10.71
N LEU A 30 30.10 11.87 -11.12
CA LEU A 30 28.75 11.47 -11.47
C LEU A 30 27.79 11.56 -10.27
N SER A 31 28.25 11.17 -9.08
CA SER A 31 27.45 11.28 -7.85
C SER A 31 27.17 12.74 -7.49
N PHE A 32 28.17 13.62 -7.63
CA PHE A 32 28.02 15.05 -7.38
C PHE A 32 27.05 15.68 -8.38
N LEU A 33 27.22 15.39 -9.68
CA LEU A 33 26.31 15.84 -10.73
C LEU A 33 24.86 15.39 -10.46
N TYR A 34 24.67 14.13 -10.05
CA TYR A 34 23.36 13.60 -9.69
C TYR A 34 22.74 14.35 -8.49
N VAL A 35 23.52 14.63 -7.44
CA VAL A 35 23.04 15.39 -6.27
C VAL A 35 22.66 16.82 -6.65
N VAL A 36 23.46 17.49 -7.49
CA VAL A 36 23.15 18.84 -7.99
C VAL A 36 21.87 18.83 -8.82
N LEU A 37 21.72 17.90 -9.76
CA LEU A 37 20.51 17.75 -10.57
C LEU A 37 19.27 17.48 -9.71
N LYS A 38 19.39 16.62 -8.68
CA LYS A 38 18.30 16.39 -7.73
C LYS A 38 17.99 17.61 -6.87
N GLY A 39 19.00 18.37 -6.45
CA GLY A 39 18.82 19.63 -5.74
C GLY A 39 18.04 20.65 -6.57
N ILE A 40 18.41 20.81 -7.84
CA ILE A 40 17.70 21.65 -8.81
C ILE A 40 16.26 21.16 -8.99
N GLN A 41 16.05 19.86 -9.21
CA GLN A 41 14.72 19.26 -9.36
C GLN A 41 13.84 19.54 -8.13
N LEU A 42 14.37 19.35 -6.92
CA LEU A 42 13.65 19.60 -5.67
C LEU A 42 13.36 21.09 -5.46
N TYR A 43 14.27 21.97 -5.85
CA TYR A 43 14.06 23.41 -5.80
C TYR A 43 12.88 23.83 -6.70
N TRP A 44 12.89 23.41 -7.97
CA TRP A 44 11.81 23.69 -8.91
C TRP A 44 10.48 23.08 -8.45
N TRP A 45 10.52 21.84 -7.96
CA TRP A 45 9.35 21.16 -7.41
C TRP A 45 8.75 21.93 -6.23
N ASN A 46 9.57 22.37 -5.29
CA ASN A 46 9.11 23.19 -4.16
C ASN A 46 8.53 24.54 -4.63
N ARG A 47 9.17 25.21 -5.58
CA ARG A 47 8.65 26.47 -6.17
C ARG A 47 7.29 26.26 -6.82
N TYR A 48 7.13 25.16 -7.56
CA TYR A 48 5.87 24.77 -8.18
C TYR A 48 4.78 24.53 -7.13
N LEU A 49 5.06 23.74 -6.09
CA LEU A 49 4.09 23.47 -5.01
C LEU A 49 3.68 24.75 -4.26
N VAL A 50 4.65 25.58 -3.88
CA VAL A 50 4.37 26.85 -3.16
C VAL A 50 3.54 27.78 -4.03
N LYS A 51 3.85 27.91 -5.32
CA LYS A 51 3.06 28.72 -6.25
C LYS A 51 1.66 28.16 -6.48
N GLY A 52 1.52 26.84 -6.57
CA GLY A 52 0.22 26.18 -6.75
C GLY A 52 -0.68 26.29 -5.50
N LEU A 53 -0.07 26.40 -4.32
CA LEU A 53 -0.79 26.47 -3.04
C LEU A 53 -0.90 27.88 -2.46
N SER A 54 -0.29 28.90 -3.07
CA SER A 54 -0.24 30.27 -2.52
C SER A 54 -1.61 30.94 -2.43
N CYS A 55 -2.57 30.50 -3.25
CA CYS A 55 -3.93 31.04 -3.23
C CYS A 55 -4.77 30.50 -2.06
N PHE A 56 -4.27 29.51 -1.31
CA PHE A 56 -5.00 28.90 -0.21
C PHE A 56 -4.45 29.38 1.13
N PRO A 57 -5.28 29.98 2.00
CA PRO A 57 -4.85 30.34 3.34
C PRO A 57 -4.56 29.06 4.14
N GLY A 58 -3.52 29.10 4.97
CA GLY A 58 -3.10 27.94 5.75
C GLY A 58 -2.34 28.31 7.02
N PRO A 59 -2.15 27.34 7.92
CA PRO A 59 -1.42 27.56 9.17
C PRO A 59 0.07 27.85 8.90
N PRO A 60 0.78 28.42 9.89
CA PRO A 60 2.20 28.72 9.74
C PRO A 60 3.02 27.43 9.53
N THR A 61 3.82 27.42 8.47
CA THR A 61 4.62 26.28 8.05
C THR A 61 6.03 26.35 8.65
N HIS A 62 6.49 25.31 9.35
CA HIS A 62 7.90 25.22 9.72
C HIS A 62 8.78 25.00 8.48
N TRP A 63 9.91 25.70 8.37
CA TRP A 63 10.75 25.71 7.16
C TRP A 63 11.19 24.32 6.67
N LEU A 64 11.51 23.41 7.59
CA LEU A 64 11.89 22.01 7.30
C LEU A 64 10.74 20.99 7.45
N TYR A 65 10.11 20.95 8.63
CA TYR A 65 9.11 19.94 8.99
C TYR A 65 7.68 20.24 8.52
N GLY A 66 7.42 21.41 7.92
CA GLY A 66 6.08 21.82 7.53
C GLY A 66 5.13 21.78 8.74
N HIS A 67 4.08 20.96 8.65
CA HIS A 67 3.07 20.76 9.69
C HIS A 67 3.22 19.43 10.45
N ILE A 68 4.31 18.69 10.29
CA ILE A 68 4.47 17.34 10.90
C ILE A 68 4.27 17.36 12.42
N LYS A 69 4.79 18.37 13.13
CA LYS A 69 4.62 18.48 14.59
C LYS A 69 3.15 18.64 14.99
N MET A 70 2.43 19.50 14.28
CA MET A 70 0.98 19.68 14.44
C MET A 70 0.21 18.40 14.12
N VAL A 71 0.61 17.69 13.06
CA VAL A 71 0.00 16.42 12.68
C VAL A 71 0.25 15.34 13.75
N ASN A 72 1.45 15.29 14.31
CA ASN A 72 1.82 14.29 15.31
C ASN A 72 1.13 14.51 16.65
N SER A 73 1.06 15.75 17.14
CA SER A 73 0.35 16.04 18.40
C SER A 73 -1.12 15.65 18.30
N VAL A 74 -1.76 15.92 17.16
CA VAL A 74 -3.15 15.55 16.94
C VAL A 74 -3.36 14.04 16.91
N VAL A 75 -2.46 13.30 16.23
CA VAL A 75 -2.52 11.82 16.17
C VAL A 75 -2.19 11.17 17.53
N GLN A 76 -1.35 11.79 18.35
CA GLN A 76 -1.05 11.30 19.70
C GLN A 76 -2.19 11.55 20.70
N HIS A 77 -2.96 12.64 20.52
CA HIS A 77 -4.08 12.99 21.40
C HIS A 77 -5.47 12.53 20.88
N GLY A 78 -5.52 11.69 19.85
CA GLY A 78 -6.75 11.10 19.32
C GLY A 78 -6.65 10.68 17.85
N SER A 79 -7.76 10.19 17.29
CA SER A 79 -7.81 9.69 15.91
C SER A 79 -7.43 10.75 14.86
N LEU A 80 -7.01 10.30 13.66
CA LEU A 80 -6.77 11.14 12.47
C LEU A 80 -7.90 12.15 12.18
N LEU A 81 -9.13 11.88 12.64
CA LEU A 81 -10.27 12.79 12.49
C LEU A 81 -10.10 14.11 13.24
N LYS A 82 -9.31 14.15 14.32
CA LYS A 82 -8.96 15.41 15.00
C LYS A 82 -8.01 16.28 14.16
N LEU A 83 -7.42 15.77 13.08
CA LEU A 83 -6.59 16.57 12.16
C LEU A 83 -7.44 17.52 11.33
N ILE A 84 -8.66 17.08 11.04
CA ILE A 84 -9.78 17.91 10.63
C ILE A 84 -10.37 18.50 11.92
N SER A 85 -9.54 19.19 12.72
CA SER A 85 -10.01 19.75 13.97
C SER A 85 -11.12 20.75 13.65
N PRO A 86 -12.20 20.82 14.45
CA PRO A 86 -13.23 21.85 14.29
C PRO A 86 -12.64 23.26 14.28
N GLN A 87 -11.48 23.46 14.89
CA GLN A 87 -10.76 24.74 14.87
C GLN A 87 -10.17 25.04 13.49
N MET A 88 -9.48 24.07 12.87
CA MET A 88 -8.88 24.25 11.53
C MET A 88 -9.94 24.46 10.45
N THR A 89 -11.06 23.74 10.54
CA THR A 89 -12.18 23.92 9.61
C THR A 89 -12.96 25.21 9.86
N LYS A 90 -13.01 25.72 11.10
CA LYS A 90 -13.55 27.06 11.40
C LYS A 90 -12.67 28.17 10.84
N THR A 91 -11.34 28.08 11.00
CA THR A 91 -10.40 29.09 10.50
C THR A 91 -10.24 29.04 8.97
N TYR A 92 -10.26 27.83 8.39
CA TYR A 92 -10.11 27.61 6.95
C TYR A 92 -11.29 26.76 6.41
N PRO A 93 -12.44 27.39 6.12
CA PRO A 93 -13.70 26.69 5.84
C PRO A 93 -13.70 25.92 4.52
N TYR A 94 -13.00 26.42 3.50
CA TYR A 94 -13.01 25.79 2.17
C TYR A 94 -11.94 24.71 2.03
N CYS A 95 -10.68 25.13 2.10
CA CYS A 95 -9.53 24.25 2.03
C CYS A 95 -8.30 24.93 2.63
N TYR A 96 -7.31 24.13 3.00
CA TYR A 96 -6.02 24.62 3.49
C TYR A 96 -4.89 23.64 3.15
N PRO A 97 -3.67 24.12 2.89
CA PRO A 97 -2.53 23.26 2.61
C PRO A 97 -1.98 22.59 3.90
N ILE A 98 -1.66 21.31 3.81
CA ILE A 98 -0.95 20.55 4.83
C ILE A 98 0.40 20.09 4.27
N TRP A 99 1.48 20.61 4.84
CA TRP A 99 2.85 20.29 4.45
C TRP A 99 3.40 19.15 5.30
N TYR A 100 3.86 18.08 4.65
CA TYR A 100 4.66 17.02 5.26
C TYR A 100 6.12 17.29 4.86
N GLY A 101 6.87 17.93 5.75
CA GLY A 101 8.18 18.46 5.37
C GLY A 101 8.06 19.61 4.37
N ARG A 102 9.11 19.84 3.58
CA ARG A 102 9.15 20.95 2.60
C ARG A 102 8.67 20.58 1.20
N PHE A 103 8.77 19.32 0.80
CA PHE A 103 8.62 18.90 -0.60
C PHE A 103 7.35 18.10 -0.89
N LEU A 104 6.54 17.85 0.14
CA LEU A 104 5.28 17.13 0.04
C LEU A 104 4.17 17.93 0.70
N ALA A 105 3.13 18.25 -0.06
CA ALA A 105 1.97 19.00 0.42
C ALA A 105 0.68 18.39 -0.11
N PHE A 106 -0.35 18.43 0.73
CA PHE A 106 -1.70 18.02 0.37
C PHE A 106 -2.64 19.21 0.59
N LEU A 107 -3.66 19.35 -0.25
CA LEU A 107 -4.74 20.28 -0.01
C LEU A 107 -5.83 19.56 0.77
N SER A 108 -6.03 19.94 2.03
CA SER A 108 -7.16 19.47 2.82
C SER A 108 -8.41 20.19 2.34
N ILE A 109 -9.41 19.44 1.88
CA ILE A 109 -10.67 19.98 1.37
C ILE A 109 -11.76 19.72 2.40
N ASN A 110 -12.40 20.79 2.88
CA ASN A 110 -13.42 20.73 3.92
C ASN A 110 -14.81 21.16 3.44
N HIS A 111 -14.93 21.67 2.20
CA HIS A 111 -16.19 22.15 1.64
C HIS A 111 -16.75 21.21 0.56
N PRO A 112 -18.06 20.91 0.57
CA PRO A 112 -18.69 19.95 -0.34
C PRO A 112 -18.53 20.33 -1.82
N GLU A 113 -18.58 21.62 -2.17
CA GLU A 113 -18.40 22.05 -3.57
C GLU A 113 -16.99 21.80 -4.09
N TYR A 114 -15.96 22.01 -3.26
CA TYR A 114 -14.58 21.73 -3.62
C TYR A 114 -14.36 20.23 -3.72
N ALA A 115 -14.94 19.46 -2.78
CA ALA A 115 -14.92 18.01 -2.84
C ALA A 115 -15.58 17.51 -4.13
N LYS A 116 -16.75 18.04 -4.52
CA LYS A 116 -17.39 17.74 -5.80
C LYS A 116 -16.50 18.11 -6.98
N ALA A 117 -15.93 19.32 -7.00
CA ALA A 117 -15.07 19.78 -8.09
C ALA A 117 -13.84 18.88 -8.32
N VAL A 118 -13.25 18.35 -7.24
CA VAL A 118 -12.07 17.47 -7.30
C VAL A 118 -12.46 16.00 -7.52
N PHE A 119 -13.42 15.48 -6.76
CA PHE A 119 -13.76 14.06 -6.78
C PHE A 119 -14.79 13.68 -7.86
N SER A 120 -15.55 14.59 -8.45
CA SER A 120 -16.45 14.28 -9.58
C SER A 120 -15.73 14.25 -10.93
N ARG A 121 -14.47 14.71 -11.00
CA ARG A 121 -13.67 14.58 -12.22
C ARG A 121 -13.31 13.11 -12.45
N ASN A 122 -13.63 12.59 -13.64
CA ASN A 122 -13.30 11.22 -14.09
C ASN A 122 -11.78 11.00 -14.36
N GLY A 123 -10.91 11.83 -13.79
CA GLY A 123 -9.47 11.88 -14.07
C GLY A 123 -8.61 11.52 -12.86
N LYS A 124 -7.77 10.50 -13.05
CA LYS A 124 -6.59 10.07 -12.26
C LYS A 124 -6.72 10.20 -10.74
N LYS A 125 -7.21 9.14 -10.08
CA LYS A 125 -7.19 9.02 -8.61
C LYS A 125 -6.22 7.95 -8.12
N CYS A 126 -5.31 8.41 -7.24
CA CYS A 126 -4.58 7.69 -6.20
C CYS A 126 -3.33 6.89 -6.66
N LEU A 127 -2.44 6.52 -5.72
CA LEU A 127 -1.01 6.10 -5.80
C LEU A 127 -0.72 4.87 -4.88
N THR A 128 0.10 3.85 -5.29
CA THR A 128 0.19 2.37 -4.93
C THR A 128 -0.27 1.29 -6.00
N TYR A 129 -0.50 -0.02 -5.77
CA TYR A 129 -0.88 -0.98 -6.86
C TYR A 129 -2.25 -1.65 -6.67
N GLY A 130 -3.03 -1.80 -7.75
CA GLY A 130 -4.40 -2.34 -7.72
C GLY A 130 -5.49 -1.29 -8.03
N LEU A 131 -6.78 -1.64 -7.91
CA LEU A 131 -7.90 -0.74 -8.25
C LEU A 131 -7.87 0.59 -7.49
N LEU A 132 -7.31 0.60 -6.29
CA LEU A 132 -7.17 1.78 -5.43
C LEU A 132 -6.20 2.82 -6.00
N ILE A 133 -5.43 2.50 -7.03
CA ILE A 133 -4.33 3.35 -7.54
C ILE A 133 -4.31 3.47 -9.05
N LEU A 134 -4.70 2.41 -9.74
CA LEU A 134 -4.72 2.45 -11.19
C LEU A 134 -5.43 3.73 -11.64
N ASN A 135 -4.92 4.31 -12.72
CA ASN A 135 -5.44 5.53 -13.29
C ASN A 135 -5.81 5.31 -14.77
N GLY A 136 -6.77 6.09 -15.26
CA GLY A 136 -7.14 6.09 -16.68
C GLY A 136 -7.78 4.77 -17.15
N PRO A 137 -7.52 4.34 -18.41
CA PRO A 137 -8.20 3.19 -19.02
C PRO A 137 -8.01 1.87 -18.27
N LYS A 138 -6.82 1.64 -17.69
CA LYS A 138 -6.54 0.41 -16.92
C LYS A 138 -7.36 0.33 -15.63
N TRP A 139 -7.54 1.46 -14.95
CA TRP A 139 -8.47 1.55 -13.81
C TRP A 139 -9.89 1.22 -14.22
N GLN A 140 -10.37 1.83 -15.30
CA GLN A 140 -11.73 1.63 -15.77
C GLN A 140 -11.98 0.16 -16.14
N GLN A 141 -11.01 -0.49 -16.77
CA GLN A 141 -11.05 -1.91 -17.10
C GLN A 141 -11.13 -2.79 -15.84
N HIS A 142 -10.28 -2.53 -14.84
CA HIS A 142 -10.29 -3.27 -13.57
C HIS A 142 -11.57 -3.01 -12.78
N ARG A 143 -12.07 -1.76 -12.77
CA ARG A 143 -13.31 -1.39 -12.08
C ARG A 143 -14.49 -2.13 -12.70
N ARG A 144 -14.64 -2.09 -14.03
CA ARG A 144 -15.70 -2.81 -14.75
C ARG A 144 -15.65 -4.31 -14.49
N LEU A 145 -14.46 -4.90 -14.43
CA LEU A 145 -14.29 -6.32 -14.11
C LEU A 145 -14.79 -6.66 -12.70
N LEU A 146 -14.44 -5.84 -11.70
CA LEU A 146 -14.64 -6.17 -10.29
C LEU A 146 -16.03 -5.76 -9.76
N THR A 147 -16.66 -4.73 -10.33
CA THR A 147 -17.97 -4.24 -9.89
C THR A 147 -19.06 -5.32 -9.79
N PRO A 148 -19.18 -6.30 -10.71
CA PRO A 148 -20.17 -7.38 -10.59
C PRO A 148 -20.06 -8.22 -9.31
N GLY A 149 -18.86 -8.36 -8.73
CA GLY A 149 -18.62 -9.09 -7.48
C GLY A 149 -19.16 -8.40 -6.23
N PHE A 150 -19.63 -7.15 -6.34
CA PHE A 150 -20.26 -6.39 -5.27
C PHE A 150 -21.76 -6.17 -5.49
N HIS A 151 -22.36 -6.92 -6.41
CA HIS A 151 -23.80 -6.85 -6.63
C HIS A 151 -24.57 -7.52 -5.47
N PHE A 152 -25.76 -7.02 -5.14
CA PHE A 152 -26.54 -7.52 -4.00
C PHE A 152 -26.78 -9.03 -4.00
N ASP A 153 -26.99 -9.65 -5.17
CA ASP A 153 -27.11 -11.12 -5.29
C ASP A 153 -25.86 -11.89 -4.81
N VAL A 154 -24.66 -11.30 -4.93
CA VAL A 154 -23.41 -11.85 -4.37
C VAL A 154 -23.33 -11.59 -2.88
N LEU A 155 -23.81 -10.42 -2.43
CA LEU A 155 -23.72 -10.00 -1.03
C LEU A 155 -24.76 -10.67 -0.11
N LYS A 156 -25.92 -11.08 -0.63
CA LYS A 156 -26.98 -11.74 0.16
C LYS A 156 -26.47 -12.96 0.95
N PRO A 157 -25.76 -13.93 0.32
CA PRO A 157 -25.14 -15.03 1.06
C PRO A 157 -24.06 -14.61 2.05
N TYR A 158 -23.42 -13.44 1.88
CA TYR A 158 -22.36 -13.00 2.80
C TYR A 158 -22.91 -12.63 4.18
N VAL A 159 -24.20 -12.31 4.30
CA VAL A 159 -24.83 -12.00 5.59
C VAL A 159 -24.73 -13.20 6.55
N THR A 160 -24.91 -14.43 6.06
CA THR A 160 -24.78 -15.62 6.92
C THR A 160 -23.33 -15.84 7.33
N LEU A 161 -22.37 -15.68 6.39
CA LEU A 161 -20.94 -15.79 6.69
C LEU A 161 -20.46 -14.73 7.69
N MET A 162 -21.01 -13.52 7.61
CA MET A 162 -20.77 -12.45 8.58
C MET A 162 -21.30 -12.82 9.96
N ALA A 163 -22.52 -13.34 10.04
CA ALA A 163 -23.12 -13.79 11.30
C ALA A 163 -22.30 -14.92 11.94
N ASP A 164 -21.84 -15.89 11.15
CA ASP A 164 -20.98 -16.98 11.62
C ASP A 164 -19.65 -16.44 12.17
N SER A 165 -19.03 -15.48 11.47
CA SER A 165 -17.77 -14.85 11.91
C SER A 165 -17.96 -14.04 13.20
N VAL A 166 -19.10 -13.37 13.38
CA VAL A 166 -19.45 -12.68 14.62
C VAL A 166 -19.67 -13.68 15.76
N LYS A 167 -20.34 -14.80 15.50
CA LYS A 167 -20.55 -15.85 16.51
C LYS A 167 -19.22 -16.42 17.00
N GLU A 168 -18.29 -16.71 16.09
CA GLU A 168 -16.94 -17.16 16.45
C GLU A 168 -16.21 -16.14 17.35
N MET A 169 -16.33 -14.84 17.04
CA MET A 169 -15.75 -13.77 17.87
C MET A 169 -16.36 -13.78 19.27
N LEU A 170 -17.70 -13.90 19.38
CA LEU A 170 -18.40 -13.94 20.65
C LEU A 170 -18.00 -15.17 21.48
N ASP A 171 -17.86 -16.34 20.85
CA ASP A 171 -17.40 -17.56 21.51
C ASP A 171 -15.96 -17.41 22.05
N VAL A 172 -15.10 -16.65 21.35
CA VAL A 172 -13.75 -16.30 21.83
C VAL A 172 -13.82 -15.36 23.02
N LEU A 173 -14.68 -14.34 22.96
CA LEU A 173 -14.85 -13.36 24.04
C LEU A 173 -15.42 -14.01 25.31
N GLU A 174 -16.40 -14.89 25.18
CA GLU A 174 -17.01 -15.61 26.31
C GLU A 174 -15.95 -16.42 27.09
N LYS A 175 -14.99 -17.03 26.38
CA LYS A 175 -13.87 -17.76 27.02
C LYS A 175 -12.88 -16.86 27.76
N LEU A 176 -12.81 -15.57 27.40
CA LEU A 176 -11.90 -14.61 28.03
C LEU A 176 -12.51 -13.94 29.26
N ILE A 177 -13.82 -14.02 29.44
CA ILE A 177 -14.54 -13.42 30.56
C ILE A 177 -14.70 -14.49 31.66
N PRO A 178 -13.99 -14.35 32.80
CA PRO A 178 -14.19 -15.25 33.93
C PRO A 178 -15.63 -15.14 34.45
N LYS A 179 -16.21 -16.27 34.88
CA LYS A 179 -17.55 -16.27 35.48
C LYS A 179 -17.58 -15.32 36.68
N HIS A 180 -18.61 -14.48 36.75
CA HIS A 180 -18.86 -13.51 37.83
C HIS A 180 -17.87 -12.33 37.95
N THR A 181 -17.10 -12.02 36.91
CA THR A 181 -16.20 -10.84 36.92
C THR A 181 -16.53 -9.88 35.77
N THR A 182 -16.56 -8.59 36.06
CA THR A 182 -16.60 -7.54 35.04
C THR A 182 -15.17 -7.27 34.56
N VAL A 183 -14.90 -7.51 33.29
CA VAL A 183 -13.59 -7.27 32.66
C VAL A 183 -13.73 -6.24 31.56
N SER A 184 -12.82 -5.28 31.51
CA SER A 184 -12.68 -4.37 30.36
C SER A 184 -11.83 -5.06 29.29
N LEU A 185 -12.38 -5.15 28.07
CA LEU A 185 -11.72 -5.79 26.92
C LEU A 185 -11.46 -4.75 25.82
N GLU A 186 -10.28 -4.83 25.21
CA GLU A 186 -9.91 -4.07 24.02
C GLU A 186 -10.59 -4.72 22.79
N MET A 187 -11.52 -4.02 22.15
CA MET A 187 -12.35 -4.59 21.09
C MET A 187 -11.75 -4.42 19.68
N PHE A 188 -10.78 -3.53 19.48
CA PHE A 188 -10.22 -3.24 18.17
C PHE A 188 -9.55 -4.46 17.55
N GLU A 189 -8.75 -5.20 18.33
CA GLU A 189 -8.10 -6.42 17.84
C GLU A 189 -9.14 -7.49 17.45
N HIS A 190 -10.11 -7.76 18.31
CA HIS A 190 -11.15 -8.76 18.07
C HIS A 190 -12.02 -8.43 16.84
N VAL A 191 -12.45 -7.18 16.70
CA VAL A 191 -13.22 -6.73 15.54
C VAL A 191 -12.37 -6.77 14.27
N THR A 192 -11.08 -6.46 14.35
CA THR A 192 -10.16 -6.53 13.19
C THR A 192 -10.00 -7.97 12.71
N LEU A 193 -9.80 -8.93 13.62
CA LEU A 193 -9.69 -10.36 13.31
C LEU A 193 -10.99 -10.89 12.68
N MET A 194 -12.14 -10.58 13.27
CA MET A 194 -13.46 -10.97 12.75
C MET A 194 -13.74 -10.37 11.36
N THR A 195 -13.40 -9.09 11.17
CA THR A 195 -13.58 -8.42 9.86
C THR A 195 -12.68 -9.05 8.80
N PHE A 196 -11.43 -9.36 9.17
CA PHE A 196 -10.51 -10.04 8.25
C PHE A 196 -11.03 -11.42 7.85
N ASP A 197 -11.46 -12.22 8.83
CA ASP A 197 -12.03 -13.54 8.62
C ASP A 197 -13.27 -13.49 7.70
N THR A 198 -14.17 -12.54 7.96
CA THR A 198 -15.34 -12.27 7.13
C THR A 198 -14.95 -11.99 5.68
N ILE A 199 -13.95 -11.13 5.44
CA ILE A 199 -13.48 -10.81 4.08
C ILE A 199 -12.89 -12.03 3.40
N MET A 200 -12.11 -12.84 4.12
CA MET A 200 -11.51 -14.06 3.57
C MET A 200 -12.58 -15.10 3.18
N LYS A 201 -13.57 -15.32 4.05
CA LYS A 201 -14.71 -16.22 3.80
C LYS A 201 -15.56 -15.74 2.61
N CYS A 202 -15.89 -14.44 2.58
CA CYS A 202 -16.78 -13.87 1.55
C CYS A 202 -16.07 -13.67 0.20
N ALA A 203 -15.04 -12.83 0.16
CA ALA A 203 -14.45 -12.36 -1.10
C ALA A 203 -13.40 -13.33 -1.68
N PHE A 204 -12.69 -14.05 -0.83
CA PHE A 204 -11.62 -14.97 -1.23
C PHE A 204 -12.05 -16.45 -1.19
N SER A 205 -13.28 -16.73 -0.70
CA SER A 205 -13.79 -18.09 -0.51
C SER A 205 -12.79 -19.00 0.22
N TYR A 206 -12.11 -18.42 1.21
CA TYR A 206 -11.08 -19.05 2.01
C TYR A 206 -11.58 -19.20 3.46
N GLN A 207 -11.60 -20.44 3.95
CA GLN A 207 -11.96 -20.74 5.34
C GLN A 207 -10.67 -20.96 6.13
N GLY A 208 -10.35 -20.01 7.00
CA GLY A 208 -9.19 -20.09 7.89
C GLY A 208 -9.57 -19.77 9.33
N ASN A 209 -8.74 -20.22 10.26
CA ASN A 209 -8.93 -20.01 11.70
C ASN A 209 -8.39 -18.64 12.14
N CYS A 210 -8.79 -17.56 11.45
CA CYS A 210 -8.17 -16.24 11.62
C CYS A 210 -8.39 -15.63 13.01
N GLN A 211 -9.45 -16.03 13.71
CA GLN A 211 -9.83 -15.48 15.02
C GLN A 211 -9.26 -16.26 16.21
N THR A 212 -9.01 -17.56 16.02
CA THR A 212 -8.48 -18.44 17.08
C THR A 212 -6.95 -18.53 17.03
N ASP A 213 -6.34 -18.43 15.84
CA ASP A 213 -4.90 -18.28 15.67
C ASP A 213 -4.49 -16.80 15.80
N ARG A 214 -4.32 -16.35 17.06
CA ARG A 214 -3.85 -14.98 17.37
C ARG A 214 -2.47 -14.66 16.80
N ASN A 215 -1.70 -15.67 16.42
CA ASN A 215 -0.40 -15.50 15.77
C ASN A 215 -0.53 -15.42 14.23
N ASN A 216 -1.68 -14.98 13.70
CA ASN A 216 -1.83 -14.76 12.27
C ASN A 216 -0.85 -13.68 11.79
N ALA A 217 0.31 -14.16 11.33
CA ALA A 217 1.44 -13.34 10.91
C ALA A 217 1.04 -12.34 9.82
N TYR A 218 0.00 -12.63 9.04
CA TYR A 218 -0.49 -11.74 7.99
C TYR A 218 -1.10 -10.45 8.55
N ILE A 219 -1.98 -10.54 9.56
CA ILE A 219 -2.68 -9.36 10.08
C ILE A 219 -1.70 -8.40 10.74
N ASN A 220 -0.80 -8.94 11.57
CA ASN A 220 0.28 -8.16 12.18
C ASN A 220 1.17 -7.53 11.11
N THR A 221 1.47 -8.25 10.03
CA THR A 221 2.25 -7.71 8.90
C THR A 221 1.53 -6.57 8.19
N VAL A 222 0.22 -6.65 7.98
CA VAL A 222 -0.56 -5.58 7.33
C VAL A 222 -0.65 -4.34 8.22
N PHE A 223 -0.82 -4.53 9.53
CA PHE A 223 -0.77 -3.45 10.51
C PHE A 223 0.61 -2.76 10.52
N ASP A 224 1.68 -3.55 10.58
CA ASP A 224 3.07 -3.08 10.52
C ASP A 224 3.35 -2.28 9.24
N ILE A 225 2.92 -2.77 8.07
CA ILE A 225 3.03 -2.06 6.79
C ILE A 225 2.32 -0.71 6.87
N SER A 226 1.11 -0.66 7.43
CA SER A 226 0.32 0.57 7.57
C SER A 226 1.01 1.58 8.48
N CYS A 227 1.52 1.13 9.63
CA CYS A 227 2.31 1.95 10.55
C CYS A 227 3.58 2.49 9.88
N MET A 228 4.31 1.65 9.13
CA MET A 228 5.52 2.05 8.42
C MET A 228 5.24 3.06 7.31
N ILE A 229 4.11 2.96 6.59
CA ILE A 229 3.68 3.97 5.61
C ILE A 229 3.42 5.31 6.30
N MET A 230 2.68 5.29 7.42
CA MET A 230 2.40 6.52 8.17
C MET A 230 3.66 7.15 8.75
N GLN A 231 4.61 6.33 9.23
CA GLN A 231 5.93 6.80 9.66
C GLN A 231 6.71 7.42 8.50
N ARG A 232 6.72 6.76 7.33
CA ARG A 232 7.36 7.28 6.12
C ARG A 232 6.83 8.65 5.71
N LEU A 233 5.51 8.85 5.74
CA LEU A 233 4.89 10.15 5.45
C LEU A 233 5.33 11.24 6.43
N LYS A 234 5.54 10.89 7.71
CA LYS A 234 5.93 11.82 8.77
C LYS A 234 7.43 12.08 8.87
N THR A 235 8.27 11.35 8.14
CA THR A 235 9.73 11.51 8.16
C THR A 235 10.22 12.06 6.81
N PRO A 236 10.56 13.36 6.71
CA PRO A 236 10.91 14.00 5.43
C PRO A 236 12.03 13.30 4.66
N LEU A 237 13.03 12.75 5.36
CA LEU A 237 14.15 12.03 4.74
C LEU A 237 13.69 10.78 3.98
N TYR A 238 12.61 10.14 4.44
CA TYR A 238 12.08 8.90 3.85
C TYR A 238 11.11 9.15 2.69
N HIS A 239 10.85 10.40 2.32
CA HIS A 239 10.09 10.71 1.11
C HIS A 239 10.89 10.32 -0.14
N SER A 240 12.22 10.40 -0.09
CA SER A 240 13.09 9.88 -1.15
C SER A 240 13.10 8.35 -1.13
N ASP A 241 12.74 7.75 -2.27
CA ASP A 241 12.74 6.29 -2.43
C ASP A 241 14.12 5.68 -2.21
N LEU A 242 15.18 6.32 -2.71
CA LEU A 242 16.56 5.82 -2.56
C LEU A 242 16.95 5.78 -1.08
N ILE A 243 16.81 6.90 -0.38
CA ILE A 243 17.16 7.00 1.06
C ILE A 243 16.35 5.98 1.86
N TYR A 244 15.05 5.89 1.59
CA TYR A 244 14.19 4.92 2.26
C TYR A 244 14.62 3.48 1.96
N TRP A 245 14.97 3.16 0.70
CA TRP A 245 15.37 1.81 0.30
C TRP A 245 16.60 1.31 1.04
N PHE A 246 17.61 2.16 1.23
CA PHE A 246 18.83 1.82 1.98
C PHE A 246 18.67 1.90 3.51
N SER A 247 17.60 2.51 4.01
CA SER A 247 17.33 2.60 5.45
C SER A 247 16.93 1.26 6.07
N SER A 248 17.17 1.12 7.38
CA SER A 248 16.70 -0.04 8.15
C SER A 248 15.17 -0.17 8.14
N GLN A 249 14.44 0.96 8.15
CA GLN A 249 12.99 0.98 8.08
C GLN A 249 12.49 0.48 6.71
N GLY A 250 13.12 0.92 5.61
CA GLY A 250 12.78 0.42 4.28
C GLY A 250 13.09 -1.06 4.10
N PHE A 251 14.16 -1.58 4.71
CA PHE A 251 14.41 -3.02 4.75
C PHE A 251 13.29 -3.79 5.46
N ARG A 252 12.91 -3.34 6.67
CA ARG A 252 11.79 -3.94 7.43
C ARG A 252 10.49 -3.90 6.63
N PHE A 253 10.21 -2.77 5.97
CA PHE A 253 9.05 -2.60 5.11
C PHE A 253 9.02 -3.60 3.96
N ARG A 254 10.14 -3.78 3.24
CA ARG A 254 10.23 -4.78 2.16
C ARG A 254 10.05 -6.21 2.67
N LYS A 255 10.60 -6.54 3.85
CA LYS A 255 10.42 -7.85 4.48
C LYS A 255 8.95 -8.11 4.83
N ALA A 256 8.27 -7.13 5.43
CA ALA A 256 6.85 -7.19 5.73
C ALA A 256 6.01 -7.34 4.45
N CYS A 257 6.29 -6.55 3.41
CA CYS A 257 5.62 -6.67 2.11
C CYS A 257 5.78 -8.07 1.49
N LYS A 258 6.97 -8.66 1.60
CA LYS A 258 7.23 -10.02 1.11
C LYS A 258 6.37 -11.05 1.86
N LEU A 259 6.24 -10.92 3.17
CA LEU A 259 5.41 -11.81 3.99
C LEU A 259 3.92 -11.66 3.67
N ALA A 260 3.43 -10.43 3.48
CA ALA A 260 2.06 -10.17 3.05
C ALA A 260 1.77 -10.82 1.68
N HIS A 261 2.69 -10.69 0.72
CA HIS A 261 2.53 -11.34 -0.59
C HIS A 261 2.51 -12.87 -0.49
N GLN A 262 3.35 -13.47 0.34
CA GLN A 262 3.37 -14.92 0.53
C GLN A 262 2.02 -15.46 0.99
N HIS A 263 1.34 -14.76 1.92
CA HIS A 263 0.01 -15.14 2.34
C HIS A 263 -1.00 -15.06 1.19
N THR A 264 -1.04 -13.93 0.46
CA THR A 264 -1.95 -13.78 -0.69
C THR A 264 -1.67 -14.81 -1.80
N ASP A 265 -0.40 -15.15 -2.04
CA ASP A 265 0.00 -16.14 -3.03
C ASP A 265 -0.44 -17.56 -2.62
N ASN A 266 -0.39 -17.88 -1.32
CA ASN A 266 -0.88 -19.15 -0.80
C ASN A 266 -2.39 -19.28 -1.00
N VAL A 267 -3.17 -18.26 -0.64
CA VAL A 267 -4.63 -18.22 -0.83
C VAL A 267 -4.99 -18.40 -2.31
N ILE A 268 -4.31 -17.66 -3.21
CA ILE A 268 -4.51 -17.79 -4.66
C ILE A 268 -4.16 -19.20 -5.14
N ARG A 269 -3.06 -19.78 -4.65
CA ARG A 269 -2.61 -21.11 -5.05
C ARG A 269 -3.59 -22.20 -4.61
N GLU A 270 -4.08 -22.13 -3.39
CA GLU A 270 -5.07 -23.07 -2.86
C GLU A 270 -6.38 -22.97 -3.61
N ARG A 271 -6.88 -21.75 -3.87
CA ARG A 271 -8.09 -21.56 -4.68
C ARG A 271 -7.91 -22.12 -6.09
N LYS A 272 -6.76 -21.87 -6.74
CA LYS A 272 -6.46 -22.47 -8.06
C LYS A 272 -6.43 -23.99 -8.02
N LYS A 273 -5.88 -24.61 -6.98
CA LYS A 273 -5.90 -26.07 -6.81
C LYS A 273 -7.33 -26.60 -6.67
N TYR A 274 -8.15 -25.93 -5.85
CA TYR A 274 -9.55 -26.29 -5.68
C TYR A 274 -10.33 -26.22 -7.00
N LEU A 275 -10.09 -25.17 -7.81
CA LEU A 275 -10.71 -25.00 -9.13
C LEU A 275 -10.25 -26.00 -10.21
N LYS A 276 -9.17 -26.76 -9.98
CA LYS A 276 -8.78 -27.84 -10.92
C LYS A 276 -9.71 -29.05 -10.85
N ASN A 277 -10.49 -29.20 -9.78
CA ASN A 277 -11.49 -30.25 -9.68
C ASN A 277 -12.69 -29.89 -10.57
N GLU A 278 -12.91 -30.63 -11.66
CA GLU A 278 -13.96 -30.37 -12.65
C GLU A 278 -15.35 -30.27 -12.02
N LYS A 279 -15.66 -31.11 -11.02
CA LYS A 279 -16.96 -31.09 -10.34
C LYS A 279 -17.19 -29.79 -9.57
N GLU A 280 -16.15 -29.25 -8.96
CA GLU A 280 -16.24 -27.98 -8.22
C GLU A 280 -16.22 -26.77 -9.16
N PHE A 281 -15.44 -26.86 -10.25
CA PHE A 281 -15.42 -25.85 -11.29
C PHE A 281 -16.78 -25.69 -11.97
N GLU A 282 -17.46 -26.79 -12.30
CA GLU A 282 -18.82 -26.76 -12.84
C GLU A 282 -19.83 -26.12 -11.91
N LYS A 283 -19.76 -26.42 -10.60
CA LYS A 283 -20.64 -25.78 -9.60
C LYS A 283 -20.46 -24.26 -9.58
N ILE A 284 -19.23 -23.79 -9.73
CA ILE A 284 -18.90 -22.37 -9.75
C ILE A 284 -19.37 -21.70 -11.05
N LEU A 285 -19.21 -22.36 -12.20
CA LEU A 285 -19.75 -21.87 -13.48
C LEU A 285 -21.28 -21.81 -13.48
N LYS A 286 -21.94 -22.73 -12.76
CA LYS A 286 -23.40 -22.73 -12.58
C LYS A 286 -23.88 -21.61 -11.64
N LYS A 287 -22.99 -20.98 -10.85
CA LYS A 287 -23.37 -19.81 -10.05
C LYS A 287 -23.71 -18.64 -10.97
N ARG A 288 -24.89 -18.05 -10.77
CA ARG A 288 -25.34 -16.85 -11.49
C ARG A 288 -24.37 -15.67 -11.33
N ARG A 289 -23.65 -15.60 -10.20
CA ARG A 289 -22.60 -14.61 -9.93
C ARG A 289 -21.47 -15.21 -9.11
N LEU A 290 -20.26 -14.78 -9.43
CA LEU A 290 -19.01 -15.27 -8.86
C LEU A 290 -18.54 -14.38 -7.70
N ASP A 291 -17.83 -15.01 -6.76
CA ASP A 291 -17.13 -14.32 -5.68
C ASP A 291 -15.92 -13.53 -6.24
N PHE A 292 -15.43 -12.54 -5.49
CA PHE A 292 -14.41 -11.59 -5.99
C PHE A 292 -13.16 -12.27 -6.55
N LEU A 293 -12.59 -13.24 -5.82
CA LEU A 293 -11.40 -13.97 -6.28
C LEU A 293 -11.69 -14.85 -7.50
N ASP A 294 -12.88 -15.46 -7.57
CA ASP A 294 -13.27 -16.31 -8.70
C ASP A 294 -13.43 -15.48 -9.98
N ILE A 295 -13.96 -14.25 -9.90
CA ILE A 295 -13.98 -13.32 -11.04
C ILE A 295 -12.57 -13.07 -11.58
N LEU A 296 -11.59 -12.87 -10.69
CA LEU A 296 -10.20 -12.65 -11.07
C LEU A 296 -9.55 -13.90 -11.68
N LEU A 297 -9.80 -15.08 -11.11
CA LEU A 297 -9.22 -16.34 -11.56
C LEU A 297 -9.83 -16.82 -12.88
N CYS A 298 -11.16 -16.81 -13.02
CA CYS A 298 -11.83 -17.22 -14.26
C CYS A 298 -11.38 -16.37 -15.45
N ARG A 299 -11.18 -15.06 -15.27
CA ARG A 299 -10.62 -14.21 -16.33
C ARG A 299 -9.19 -14.62 -16.72
N SER A 300 -8.35 -14.97 -15.76
CA SER A 300 -6.96 -15.40 -16.05
C SER A 300 -6.91 -16.74 -16.81
N VAL A 301 -7.89 -17.62 -16.56
CA VAL A 301 -8.03 -18.92 -17.24
C VAL A 301 -8.57 -18.73 -18.66
N ILE A 302 -9.62 -17.92 -18.84
CA ILE A 302 -10.26 -17.67 -20.15
C ILE A 302 -9.33 -16.92 -21.12
N THR A 303 -8.46 -16.05 -20.61
CA THR A 303 -7.57 -15.24 -21.47
C THR A 303 -6.24 -15.91 -21.81
N GLY A 304 -5.95 -17.11 -21.29
CA GLY A 304 -4.69 -17.84 -21.50
C GLY A 304 -3.43 -17.10 -21.00
N ARG A 305 -3.59 -15.90 -20.44
CA ARG A 305 -2.52 -15.08 -19.90
C ARG A 305 -2.55 -15.22 -18.38
N VAL A 306 -1.59 -15.96 -17.86
CA VAL A 306 -1.11 -15.76 -16.49
C VAL A 306 -0.42 -14.39 -16.46
N GLN A 307 -1.21 -13.31 -16.51
CA GLN A 307 -0.71 -12.01 -16.08
C GLN A 307 -0.59 -12.11 -14.57
N CYS A 308 0.60 -12.50 -14.12
CA CYS A 308 1.07 -12.18 -12.78
C CYS A 308 0.65 -10.74 -12.50
N VAL A 309 -0.20 -10.54 -11.49
CA VAL A 309 -0.48 -9.21 -10.97
C VAL A 309 0.89 -8.56 -10.76
N PRO A 310 1.18 -7.39 -11.36
CA PRO A 310 2.48 -6.77 -11.19
C PRO A 310 2.70 -6.57 -9.69
N ARG A 311 3.85 -7.06 -9.21
CA ARG A 311 4.30 -7.05 -7.82
C ARG A 311 3.86 -5.73 -7.13
N PRO A 312 3.10 -5.77 -6.04
CA PRO A 312 2.55 -4.56 -5.40
C PRO A 312 3.57 -3.56 -4.85
N PHE A 313 4.88 -3.84 -4.95
CA PHE A 313 5.96 -3.04 -4.36
C PHE A 313 7.15 -2.86 -5.30
N VAL A 314 6.93 -2.68 -6.60
CA VAL A 314 7.91 -1.94 -7.40
C VAL A 314 7.47 -0.50 -7.32
N VAL A 315 8.14 0.37 -6.58
CA VAL A 315 7.85 1.81 -6.68
C VAL A 315 8.03 2.19 -8.16
N ALA A 316 6.94 2.47 -8.87
CA ALA A 316 7.04 3.02 -10.21
C ALA A 316 7.46 4.48 -10.02
N HIS A 317 8.72 4.75 -10.36
CA HIS A 317 9.21 6.10 -10.54
C HIS A 317 8.44 6.79 -11.68
N PRO A 318 8.25 8.12 -11.62
CA PRO A 318 7.88 8.91 -12.79
C PRO A 318 8.95 8.87 -13.88
#